data_AF-A0A955K8D6-F1
#
_entry.id   AF-A0A955K8D6-F1
#
_cell.length_a   1.000
_cell.length_b   1.000
_cell.length_c   1.000
_cell.angle_alpha   90.00
_cell.angle_beta   90.00
_cell.angle_gamma   90.00
#
_symmetry.space_group_name_H-M   'P 1'
#
loop_
_entity.id
_entity.type
_entity.pdbx_description
1 polymer ?
#
loop_
_entity_poly.entity_id
_entity_poly.type
_entity_poly.pdbx_seq_one_letter_code
_entity_poly.pdbx_strand_id
1 'polypeptide(L)'
;MKIHIIGGGTFTHVRSHLALAAPAFGETAKHISELFNADKRILDRGFEVCLHLTRMAGGSKDAPVTNEDVADLVNELVQDSDTRIIIFSVALADYQGHIDDVPSGKYAKRLQTRVEQEVHMVLTPTDKIIGTIRKNRKDIFLVGFKTTTGETSDVQYQRGLSLLKSNSCNLVLANDTQTRNNMIISPEESRLMEDVDRSKVLENLVDIVLHRTNLHFSSTKMVDADPIPWNSHLVSKNFREVVDHCIANKAYQALNNKTAGHFCIRTGENEFLSSQRKVNHNETSKNGLVRLTVNEQGEITCYGRNKPSAGATSQWQLLKDYPEAQYIVHFHCPLKQSASDSINIQSQREFECGSLECGINTSNGIKKFGDGIWAVMLDNHGPNILWNDSVRSADVISFIERNFKLGEKVGGNVS
;
A
#
# COMPACT_ATOMS: atom_id res chain seq x y z
N MET A 1 12.05 -20.75 -2.21
CA MET A 1 11.40 -19.44 -2.42
C MET A 1 12.48 -18.38 -2.60
N LYS A 2 12.26 -17.35 -3.41
CA LYS A 2 13.31 -16.36 -3.73
C LYS A 2 12.93 -14.92 -3.36
N ILE A 3 13.93 -14.19 -2.88
CA ILE A 3 13.93 -12.75 -2.64
C ILE A 3 14.86 -12.13 -3.68
N HIS A 4 14.33 -11.31 -4.57
CA HIS A 4 15.14 -10.60 -5.56
C HIS A 4 15.31 -9.14 -5.18
N ILE A 5 16.55 -8.67 -5.15
CA ILE A 5 16.89 -7.28 -4.85
C ILE A 5 17.53 -6.68 -6.09
N ILE A 6 16.87 -5.70 -6.70
CA ILE A 6 17.36 -5.07 -7.93
C ILE A 6 17.88 -3.67 -7.59
N GLY A 7 19.12 -3.36 -7.98
CA GLY A 7 19.79 -2.13 -7.59
C GLY A 7 20.73 -1.53 -8.63
N GLY A 8 20.99 -0.22 -8.45
CA GLY A 8 21.86 0.56 -9.30
C GLY A 8 21.12 1.39 -10.35
N GLY A 9 21.88 2.08 -11.19
CA GLY A 9 21.38 3.04 -12.16
C GLY A 9 21.37 2.51 -13.59
N THR A 10 20.47 3.04 -14.39
CA THR A 10 20.30 2.68 -15.80
C THR A 10 20.69 3.81 -16.73
N PHE A 11 20.90 3.46 -18.00
CA PHE A 11 21.14 4.38 -19.10
C PHE A 11 20.02 4.34 -20.12
N THR A 12 19.81 5.48 -20.79
CA THR A 12 19.05 5.56 -22.03
C THR A 12 19.96 6.12 -23.12
N HIS A 13 20.33 5.27 -24.09
CA HIS A 13 21.24 5.64 -25.15
C HIS A 13 20.60 6.64 -26.11
N VAL A 14 21.27 7.78 -26.34
CA VAL A 14 20.86 8.79 -27.32
C VAL A 14 21.69 8.62 -28.59
N ARG A 15 23.02 8.54 -28.45
CA ARG A 15 23.98 8.24 -29.52
C ARG A 15 24.95 7.16 -29.05
N SER A 16 25.78 6.65 -29.96
CA SER A 16 26.84 5.66 -29.65
C SER A 16 27.80 6.02 -28.50
N HIS A 17 27.93 7.31 -28.17
CA HIS A 17 28.81 7.81 -27.11
C HIS A 17 28.11 8.75 -26.12
N LEU A 18 26.78 8.92 -26.25
CA LEU A 18 25.98 9.85 -25.45
C LEU A 18 24.74 9.13 -24.93
N ALA A 19 24.52 9.19 -23.63
CA ALA A 19 23.35 8.60 -22.98
C ALA A 19 22.87 9.51 -21.84
N LEU A 20 21.57 9.44 -21.57
CA LEU A 20 21.00 9.89 -20.31
C LEU A 20 21.22 8.79 -19.27
N ALA A 21 21.34 9.16 -18.01
CA ALA A 21 21.54 8.21 -16.92
C ALA A 21 20.72 8.61 -15.70
N ALA A 22 20.26 7.60 -14.95
CA ALA A 22 19.81 7.77 -13.57
C ALA A 22 20.92 7.25 -12.64
N PRO A 23 21.79 8.12 -12.08
CA PRO A 23 22.97 7.68 -11.37
C PRO A 23 22.63 6.96 -10.05
N ALA A 24 23.02 5.69 -9.93
CA ALA A 24 22.96 4.94 -8.69
C ALA A 24 23.97 3.78 -8.71
N PHE A 25 24.73 3.62 -7.63
CA PHE A 25 25.85 2.67 -7.55
C PHE A 25 25.55 1.42 -6.70
N GLY A 26 24.28 1.21 -6.33
CA GLY A 26 23.80 -0.05 -5.77
C GLY A 26 24.02 -0.27 -4.28
N GLU A 27 24.62 0.68 -3.55
CA GLU A 27 24.91 0.52 -2.10
C GLU A 27 23.68 0.13 -1.27
N THR A 28 22.51 0.69 -1.58
CA THR A 28 21.26 0.33 -0.90
C THR A 28 20.85 -1.12 -1.14
N ALA A 29 20.99 -1.61 -2.37
CA ALA A 29 20.65 -2.99 -2.70
C ALA A 29 21.63 -3.97 -2.05
N LYS A 30 22.93 -3.65 -2.03
CA LYS A 30 23.96 -4.44 -1.34
C LYS A 30 23.66 -4.54 0.16
N HIS A 31 23.40 -3.41 0.81
CA HIS A 31 23.09 -3.38 2.24
C HIS A 31 21.80 -4.15 2.57
N ILE A 32 20.73 -3.99 1.80
CA ILE A 32 19.50 -4.80 2.00
C ILE A 32 19.78 -6.29 1.83
N SER A 33 20.63 -6.67 0.85
CA SER A 33 21.04 -8.06 0.66
C SER A 33 21.79 -8.61 1.87
N GLU A 34 22.70 -7.83 2.45
CA GLU A 34 23.42 -8.20 3.68
C GLU A 34 22.45 -8.39 4.85
N LEU A 35 21.50 -7.47 5.04
CA LEU A 35 20.49 -7.54 6.09
C LEU A 35 19.61 -8.80 5.96
N PHE A 36 19.15 -9.15 4.75
CA PHE A 36 18.41 -10.40 4.56
C PHE A 36 19.29 -11.62 4.85
N ASN A 37 20.52 -11.68 4.33
CA ASN A 37 21.40 -12.82 4.55
C ASN A 37 21.82 -13.00 6.03
N ALA A 38 21.84 -11.92 6.81
CA ALA A 38 22.13 -11.97 8.24
C ALA A 38 20.92 -12.40 9.09
N ASP A 39 19.69 -12.34 8.56
CA ASP A 39 18.48 -12.65 9.31
C ASP A 39 18.18 -14.16 9.34
N LYS A 40 18.12 -14.72 10.55
CA LYS A 40 17.89 -16.17 10.75
C LYS A 40 16.57 -16.66 10.14
N ARG A 41 15.55 -15.80 10.04
CA ARG A 41 14.25 -16.15 9.45
C ARG A 41 14.37 -16.50 7.97
N ILE A 42 15.40 -16.01 7.27
CA ILE A 42 15.64 -16.38 5.87
C ILE A 42 16.01 -17.85 5.74
N LEU A 43 16.94 -18.33 6.57
CA LEU A 43 17.35 -19.73 6.60
C LEU A 43 16.19 -20.62 7.06
N ASP A 44 15.53 -20.26 8.15
CA ASP A 44 14.43 -21.05 8.74
C ASP A 44 13.25 -21.22 7.77
N ARG A 45 13.02 -20.25 6.89
CA ARG A 45 11.94 -20.27 5.89
C ARG A 45 12.39 -20.77 4.51
N GLY A 46 13.65 -21.12 4.33
CA GLY A 46 14.18 -21.60 3.04
C GLY A 46 14.11 -20.57 1.91
N PHE A 47 14.38 -19.30 2.24
CA PHE A 47 14.53 -18.24 1.24
C PHE A 47 15.95 -18.22 0.68
N GLU A 48 16.05 -18.07 -0.64
CA GLU A 48 17.27 -17.71 -1.34
C GLU A 48 17.27 -16.19 -1.61
N VAL A 49 18.37 -15.51 -1.29
CA VAL A 49 18.53 -14.07 -1.54
C VAL A 49 19.34 -13.87 -2.81
N CYS A 50 18.73 -13.28 -3.82
CA CYS A 50 19.34 -13.01 -5.13
C CYS A 50 19.55 -11.50 -5.31
N LEU A 51 20.81 -11.05 -5.38
CA LEU A 51 21.17 -9.66 -5.64
C LEU A 51 21.44 -9.42 -7.12
N HIS A 52 20.65 -8.55 -7.74
CA HIS A 52 20.75 -8.13 -9.13
C HIS A 52 21.23 -6.68 -9.21
N LEU A 53 22.51 -6.48 -9.54
CA LEU A 53 23.08 -5.15 -9.74
C LEU A 53 23.14 -4.82 -11.23
N THR A 54 22.74 -3.61 -11.60
CA THR A 54 23.05 -3.05 -12.93
C THR A 54 24.56 -2.96 -13.16
N ARG A 55 25.00 -2.84 -14.42
CA ARG A 55 26.42 -2.61 -14.73
C ARG A 55 26.99 -1.35 -14.07
N MET A 56 26.19 -0.30 -13.90
CA MET A 56 26.62 0.92 -13.21
C MET A 56 26.98 0.66 -11.74
N ALA A 57 26.31 -0.31 -11.10
CA ALA A 57 26.53 -0.68 -9.71
C ALA A 57 27.57 -1.80 -9.51
N GLY A 58 28.31 -2.18 -10.55
CA GLY A 58 29.29 -3.26 -10.49
C GLY A 58 28.73 -4.66 -10.76
N GLY A 59 27.56 -4.75 -11.41
CA GLY A 59 27.04 -6.01 -11.91
C GLY A 59 27.96 -6.68 -12.94
N SER A 60 27.71 -7.96 -13.20
CA SER A 60 28.48 -8.77 -14.15
C SER A 60 28.41 -8.22 -15.59
N LYS A 61 29.15 -8.84 -16.51
CA LYS A 61 29.13 -8.45 -17.94
C LYS A 61 27.73 -8.53 -18.58
N ASP A 62 26.89 -9.43 -18.07
CA ASP A 62 25.53 -9.72 -18.56
C ASP A 62 24.46 -8.98 -17.74
N ALA A 63 24.87 -8.11 -16.80
CA ALA A 63 23.96 -7.35 -15.97
C ALA A 63 23.18 -6.27 -16.75
N PRO A 64 21.99 -5.88 -16.27
CA PRO A 64 21.20 -4.82 -16.89
C PRO A 64 21.97 -3.50 -17.04
N VAL A 65 21.79 -2.84 -18.19
CA VAL A 65 22.38 -1.53 -18.49
C VAL A 65 21.31 -0.47 -18.68
N THR A 66 20.21 -0.84 -19.32
CA THR A 66 19.13 0.04 -19.74
C THR A 66 17.83 -0.25 -19.01
N ASN A 67 16.83 0.62 -19.18
CA ASN A 67 15.48 0.33 -18.71
C ASN A 67 14.91 -0.96 -19.35
N GLU A 68 15.18 -1.22 -20.63
CA GLU A 68 14.74 -2.44 -21.33
C GLU A 68 15.31 -3.70 -20.66
N ASP A 69 16.61 -3.72 -20.38
CA ASP A 69 17.24 -4.87 -19.72
C ASP A 69 16.66 -5.14 -18.32
N VAL A 70 16.27 -4.08 -17.59
CA VAL A 70 15.59 -4.21 -16.30
C VAL A 70 14.16 -4.73 -16.49
N ALA A 71 13.47 -4.34 -17.56
CA ALA A 71 12.15 -4.85 -17.89
C ALA A 71 12.21 -6.35 -18.21
N ASP A 72 13.21 -6.80 -18.97
CA ASP A 72 13.44 -8.20 -19.27
C ASP A 72 13.73 -9.03 -18.01
N LEU A 73 14.62 -8.52 -17.14
CA LEU A 73 14.85 -9.14 -15.82
C LEU A 73 13.54 -9.23 -15.02
N VAL A 74 12.76 -8.14 -14.93
CA VAL A 74 11.47 -8.17 -14.23
C VAL A 74 10.52 -9.21 -14.83
N ASN A 75 10.47 -9.33 -16.16
CA ASN A 75 9.62 -10.32 -16.82
C ASN A 75 10.03 -11.74 -16.45
N GLU A 76 11.33 -12.05 -16.41
CA GLU A 76 11.86 -13.34 -15.97
C GLU A 76 11.45 -13.63 -14.51
N LEU A 77 11.67 -12.68 -13.60
CA LEU A 77 11.33 -12.84 -12.18
C LEU A 77 9.82 -13.00 -11.94
N VAL A 78 8.99 -12.35 -12.74
CA VAL A 78 7.52 -12.49 -12.64
C VAL A 78 7.06 -13.86 -13.16
N GLN A 79 7.78 -14.46 -14.12
CA GLN A 79 7.50 -15.80 -14.63
C GLN A 79 7.98 -16.90 -13.68
N ASP A 80 9.03 -16.65 -12.87
CA ASP A 80 9.51 -17.60 -11.87
C ASP A 80 8.46 -17.80 -10.75
N SER A 81 7.95 -19.03 -10.64
CA SER A 81 6.98 -19.41 -9.63
C SER A 81 7.55 -19.43 -8.20
N ASP A 82 8.87 -19.39 -8.02
CA ASP A 82 9.53 -19.31 -6.73
C ASP A 82 9.76 -17.88 -6.24
N THR A 83 9.62 -16.88 -7.11
CA THR A 83 9.70 -15.48 -6.72
C THR A 83 8.57 -15.13 -5.77
N ARG A 84 8.95 -14.64 -4.58
CA ARG A 84 8.01 -14.23 -3.51
C ARG A 84 8.18 -12.79 -3.11
N ILE A 85 9.40 -12.25 -3.16
CA ILE A 85 9.69 -10.88 -2.77
C ILE A 85 10.53 -10.22 -3.86
N ILE A 86 10.16 -9.00 -4.24
CA ILE A 86 10.99 -8.12 -5.08
C ILE A 86 11.21 -6.79 -4.37
N ILE A 87 12.49 -6.47 -4.12
CA ILE A 87 12.94 -5.17 -3.66
C ILE A 87 13.42 -4.37 -4.88
N PHE A 88 12.59 -3.43 -5.34
CA PHE A 88 12.82 -2.68 -6.57
C PHE A 88 13.48 -1.32 -6.26
N SER A 89 14.77 -1.36 -5.92
CA SER A 89 15.58 -0.17 -5.56
C SER A 89 16.37 0.44 -6.73
N VAL A 90 16.21 -0.11 -7.93
CA VAL A 90 16.88 0.34 -9.16
C VAL A 90 16.41 1.74 -9.56
N ALA A 91 17.36 2.59 -9.95
CA ALA A 91 17.11 3.92 -10.48
C ALA A 91 16.94 3.83 -12.01
N LEU A 92 15.72 4.05 -12.47
CA LEU A 92 15.39 4.07 -13.89
C LEU A 92 15.59 5.48 -14.46
N ALA A 93 16.16 5.58 -15.65
CA ALA A 93 16.18 6.84 -16.39
C ALA A 93 14.74 7.21 -16.77
N ASP A 94 14.21 8.28 -16.18
CA ASP A 94 12.80 8.67 -16.33
C ASP A 94 12.45 9.23 -17.72
N TYR A 95 13.47 9.59 -18.51
CA TYR A 95 13.34 10.17 -19.84
C TYR A 95 14.24 9.44 -20.84
N GLN A 96 13.74 9.34 -22.06
CA GLN A 96 14.54 9.02 -23.24
C GLN A 96 14.81 10.29 -24.04
N GLY A 97 15.99 10.34 -24.67
CA GLY A 97 16.45 11.48 -25.44
C GLY A 97 16.53 11.17 -26.93
N HIS A 98 16.15 12.14 -27.75
CA HIS A 98 16.29 12.11 -29.20
C HIS A 98 16.90 13.41 -29.70
N ILE A 99 17.68 13.33 -30.78
CA ILE A 99 18.34 14.48 -31.40
C ILE A 99 18.09 14.38 -32.90
N ASP A 100 17.60 15.47 -33.48
CA ASP A 100 17.20 15.60 -34.89
C ASP A 100 16.26 14.46 -35.32
N ASP A 101 16.39 13.94 -36.55
CA ASP A 101 15.59 12.80 -37.05
C ASP A 101 16.35 11.47 -36.96
N VAL A 102 17.43 11.39 -36.17
CA VAL A 102 18.29 10.20 -36.10
C VAL A 102 17.84 9.30 -34.95
N PRO A 103 17.40 8.05 -35.22
CA PRO A 103 16.97 7.11 -34.18
C PRO A 103 18.02 6.94 -33.07
N SER A 104 17.56 7.01 -31.83
CA SER A 104 18.43 6.89 -30.65
C SER A 104 18.84 5.44 -30.42
N GLY A 105 20.06 5.23 -29.90
CA GLY A 105 20.52 3.88 -29.55
C GLY A 105 22.02 3.73 -29.37
N LYS A 106 22.42 2.56 -28.84
CA LYS A 106 23.81 2.20 -28.54
C LYS A 106 24.74 2.24 -29.75
N TYR A 107 24.21 2.03 -30.96
CA TYR A 107 24.95 2.05 -32.22
C TYR A 107 24.54 3.21 -33.13
N ALA A 108 23.82 4.21 -32.60
CA ALA A 108 23.38 5.37 -33.37
C ALA A 108 24.55 6.30 -33.76
N LYS A 109 24.36 7.05 -34.86
CA LYS A 109 25.39 7.91 -35.47
C LYS A 109 26.04 8.84 -34.43
N ARG A 110 27.36 8.81 -34.33
CA ARG A 110 28.12 9.66 -33.42
C ARG A 110 27.96 11.14 -33.80
N LEU A 111 27.72 12.00 -32.82
CA LEU A 111 27.94 13.45 -32.95
C LEU A 111 29.42 13.75 -33.20
N GLN A 112 29.66 14.73 -34.05
CA GLN A 112 30.94 15.23 -34.50
C GLN A 112 31.06 16.72 -34.15
N THR A 113 31.71 17.03 -33.03
CA THR A 113 31.85 18.40 -32.48
C THR A 113 32.45 19.46 -33.44
N ARG A 114 33.01 19.05 -34.58
CA ARG A 114 33.51 19.96 -35.64
C ARG A 114 32.48 20.28 -36.72
N VAL A 115 31.40 19.50 -36.80
CA VAL A 115 30.31 19.63 -37.79
C VAL A 115 29.08 20.21 -37.10
N GLU A 116 28.65 19.61 -35.99
CA GLU A 116 27.52 20.14 -35.23
C GLU A 116 28.02 21.15 -34.17
N GLN A 117 27.62 22.42 -34.30
CA GLN A 117 28.00 23.49 -33.36
C GLN A 117 27.04 23.58 -32.17
N GLU A 118 25.75 23.40 -32.40
CA GLU A 118 24.70 23.35 -31.38
C GLU A 118 23.75 22.20 -31.70
N VAL A 119 23.32 21.48 -30.66
CA VAL A 119 22.48 20.29 -30.79
C VAL A 119 21.39 20.33 -29.72
N HIS A 120 20.14 20.19 -30.14
CA HIS A 120 19.00 20.13 -29.23
C HIS A 120 18.54 18.69 -29.01
N MET A 121 18.33 18.32 -27.75
CA MET A 121 17.78 17.01 -27.38
C MET A 121 16.34 17.17 -26.92
N VAL A 122 15.44 16.44 -27.55
CA VAL A 122 14.04 16.30 -27.11
C VAL A 122 13.97 15.15 -26.11
N LEU A 123 13.41 15.43 -24.94
CA LEU A 123 13.19 14.45 -23.88
C LEU A 123 11.73 14.02 -23.84
N THR A 124 11.47 12.72 -23.83
CA THR A 124 10.13 12.17 -23.63
C THR A 124 10.13 11.22 -22.42
N PRO A 125 9.11 11.24 -21.55
CA PRO A 125 9.02 10.32 -20.42
C PRO A 125 9.05 8.85 -20.86
N THR A 126 9.66 7.98 -20.06
CA THR A 126 9.62 6.52 -20.26
C THR A 126 8.49 5.88 -19.47
N ASP A 127 8.03 4.72 -19.95
CA ASP A 127 7.07 3.89 -19.22
C ASP A 127 7.64 3.39 -17.89
N LYS A 128 6.77 3.17 -16.91
CA LYS A 128 7.14 2.73 -15.56
C LYS A 128 7.09 1.20 -15.44
N ILE A 129 8.27 0.58 -15.34
CA ILE A 129 8.43 -0.88 -15.27
C ILE A 129 7.82 -1.47 -13.99
N ILE A 130 7.96 -0.80 -12.84
CA ILE A 130 7.50 -1.31 -11.53
C ILE A 130 6.01 -1.72 -11.52
N GLY A 131 5.18 -1.07 -12.34
CA GLY A 131 3.74 -1.37 -12.45
C GLY A 131 3.43 -2.74 -13.07
N THR A 132 4.39 -3.38 -13.75
CA THR A 132 4.21 -4.69 -14.39
C THR A 132 4.33 -5.85 -13.40
N ILE A 133 5.16 -5.70 -12.35
CA ILE A 133 5.54 -6.78 -11.41
C ILE A 133 4.31 -7.47 -10.82
N ARG A 134 3.44 -6.68 -10.17
CA ARG A 134 2.24 -7.19 -9.50
C ARG A 134 1.01 -7.11 -10.40
N LYS A 135 1.15 -6.95 -11.72
CA LYS A 135 -0.01 -6.89 -12.63
C LYS A 135 -0.81 -8.20 -12.56
N ASN A 136 -0.12 -9.33 -12.74
CA ASN A 136 -0.70 -10.68 -12.72
C ASN A 136 -0.24 -11.53 -11.52
N ARG A 137 0.87 -11.18 -10.87
CA ARG A 137 1.42 -11.89 -9.70
C ARG A 137 1.18 -11.10 -8.41
N LYS A 138 -0.07 -11.13 -7.92
CA LYS A 138 -0.45 -10.41 -6.68
C LYS A 138 0.16 -11.02 -5.42
N ASP A 139 0.65 -12.26 -5.51
CA ASP A 139 1.38 -13.00 -4.49
C ASP A 139 2.81 -12.49 -4.24
N ILE A 140 3.42 -11.76 -5.19
CA ILE A 140 4.73 -11.16 -4.97
C ILE A 140 4.61 -9.97 -4.02
N PHE A 141 5.39 -10.00 -2.93
CA PHE A 141 5.59 -8.86 -2.04
C PHE A 141 6.53 -7.85 -2.68
N LEU A 142 6.02 -6.66 -3.02
CA LEU A 142 6.77 -5.64 -3.75
C LEU A 142 7.12 -4.46 -2.86
N VAL A 143 8.41 -4.15 -2.78
CA VAL A 143 8.92 -2.92 -2.18
C VAL A 143 9.43 -1.99 -3.26
N GLY A 144 8.85 -0.79 -3.35
CA GLY A 144 9.32 0.28 -4.23
C GLY A 144 10.19 1.29 -3.51
N PHE A 145 10.96 2.08 -4.27
CA PHE A 145 11.75 3.19 -3.74
C PHE A 145 11.35 4.50 -4.42
N LYS A 146 11.27 5.59 -3.64
CA LYS A 146 10.96 6.92 -4.17
C LYS A 146 11.94 7.96 -3.65
N THR A 147 12.70 8.56 -4.56
CA THR A 147 13.60 9.65 -4.20
C THR A 147 12.96 11.02 -4.40
N THR A 148 13.21 11.94 -3.46
CA THR A 148 12.92 13.38 -3.52
C THR A 148 14.18 14.21 -3.26
N THR A 149 14.09 15.53 -3.40
CA THR A 149 15.23 16.43 -3.15
C THR A 149 14.74 17.74 -2.55
N GLY A 150 15.09 18.01 -1.30
CA GLY A 150 14.76 19.26 -0.61
C GLY A 150 13.29 19.42 -0.27
N GLU A 151 12.51 18.34 -0.38
CA GLU A 151 11.07 18.38 -0.14
C GLU A 151 10.76 18.26 1.35
N THR A 152 9.60 18.78 1.76
CA THR A 152 9.10 18.55 3.11
C THR A 152 8.70 17.08 3.30
N SER A 153 8.65 16.66 4.55
CA SER A 153 8.19 15.32 4.94
C SER A 153 6.81 14.96 4.36
N ASP A 154 5.85 15.89 4.38
CA ASP A 154 4.51 15.66 3.82
C ASP A 154 4.53 15.47 2.30
N VAL A 155 5.28 16.28 1.56
CA VAL A 155 5.40 16.16 0.10
C VAL A 155 6.10 14.85 -0.28
N GLN A 156 7.14 14.47 0.47
CA GLN A 156 7.83 13.19 0.30
C GLN A 156 6.87 12.01 0.53
N TYR A 157 6.09 12.05 1.61
CA TYR A 157 5.07 11.06 1.92
C TYR A 157 4.04 10.94 0.80
N GLN A 158 3.49 12.06 0.31
CA GLN A 158 2.51 12.05 -0.78
C GLN A 158 3.07 11.43 -2.07
N ARG A 159 4.32 11.76 -2.44
CA ARG A 159 5.00 11.18 -3.62
C ARG A 159 5.23 9.68 -3.47
N GLY A 160 5.66 9.24 -2.29
CA GLY A 160 5.86 7.81 -1.99
C GLY A 160 4.53 7.05 -1.95
N LEU A 161 3.49 7.61 -1.35
CA LEU A 161 2.15 7.04 -1.30
C LEU A 161 1.54 6.93 -2.71
N SER A 162 1.72 7.95 -3.56
CA SER A 162 1.30 7.88 -4.95
C SER A 162 1.99 6.76 -5.71
N LEU A 163 3.30 6.55 -5.51
CA LEU A 163 4.02 5.42 -6.11
C LEU A 163 3.44 4.08 -5.63
N LEU A 164 3.22 3.95 -4.32
CA LEU A 164 2.67 2.76 -3.69
C LEU A 164 1.30 2.39 -4.28
N LYS A 165 0.37 3.35 -4.33
CA LYS A 165 -1.02 3.11 -4.76
C LYS A 165 -1.12 2.85 -6.26
N SER A 166 -0.37 3.57 -7.09
CA SER A 166 -0.42 3.41 -8.55
C SER A 166 0.17 2.08 -9.03
N ASN A 167 1.13 1.51 -8.30
CA ASN A 167 1.82 0.27 -8.69
C ASN A 167 1.42 -0.93 -7.83
N SER A 168 0.47 -0.74 -6.89
CA SER A 168 0.12 -1.75 -5.90
C SER A 168 1.36 -2.28 -5.16
N CYS A 169 2.28 -1.42 -4.70
CA CYS A 169 3.38 -1.89 -3.84
C CYS A 169 2.84 -2.30 -2.46
N ASN A 170 3.50 -3.24 -1.80
CA ASN A 170 3.22 -3.56 -0.40
C ASN A 170 3.90 -2.55 0.53
N LEU A 171 5.07 -2.05 0.16
CA LEU A 171 5.75 -0.96 0.87
C LEU A 171 6.44 -0.03 -0.13
N VAL A 172 6.66 1.22 0.26
CA VAL A 172 7.57 2.14 -0.42
C VAL A 172 8.51 2.74 0.60
N LEU A 173 9.82 2.69 0.35
CA LEU A 173 10.78 3.51 1.05
C LEU A 173 10.95 4.81 0.26
N ALA A 174 10.52 5.94 0.83
CA ALA A 174 10.81 7.25 0.26
C ALA A 174 12.02 7.87 0.96
N ASN A 175 12.92 8.48 0.19
CA ASN A 175 14.16 9.10 0.69
C ASN A 175 14.39 10.46 0.06
N ASP A 176 14.83 11.44 0.84
CA ASP A 176 15.18 12.76 0.34
C ASP A 176 16.71 12.92 0.32
N THR A 177 17.27 13.34 -0.81
CA THR A 177 18.72 13.42 -0.99
C THR A 177 19.35 14.61 -0.27
N GLN A 178 18.58 15.67 0.00
CA GLN A 178 19.08 16.88 0.65
C GLN A 178 18.86 16.82 2.17
N THR A 179 17.63 16.56 2.61
CA THR A 179 17.29 16.52 4.04
C THR A 179 17.74 15.22 4.71
N ARG A 180 18.08 14.20 3.91
CA ARG A 180 18.38 12.83 4.36
C ARG A 180 17.22 12.13 5.05
N ASN A 181 16.01 12.69 5.01
CA ASN A 181 14.84 12.08 5.58
C ASN A 181 14.46 10.80 4.82
N ASN A 182 14.23 9.70 5.55
CA ASN A 182 13.79 8.43 4.99
C ASN A 182 12.49 8.01 5.68
N MET A 183 11.56 7.45 4.93
CA MET A 183 10.28 6.99 5.47
C MET A 183 9.82 5.69 4.82
N ILE A 184 9.24 4.81 5.63
CA ILE A 184 8.59 3.57 5.19
C ILE A 184 7.09 3.82 5.14
N ILE A 185 6.53 3.73 3.93
CA ILE A 185 5.13 4.01 3.65
C ILE A 185 4.42 2.70 3.33
N SER A 186 3.21 2.53 3.86
CA SER A 186 2.42 1.31 3.72
C SER A 186 1.04 1.55 3.07
N PRO A 187 0.32 0.49 2.65
CA PRO A 187 -0.97 0.60 1.98
C PRO A 187 -2.07 1.15 2.89
N GLU A 188 -1.86 1.06 4.21
CA GLU A 188 -2.68 1.67 5.26
C GLU A 188 -2.63 3.22 5.27
N GLU A 189 -1.83 3.80 4.38
CA GLU A 189 -1.61 5.26 4.30
C GLU A 189 -0.90 5.78 5.54
N SER A 190 0.08 5.00 6.00
CA SER A 190 0.82 5.24 7.24
C SER A 190 2.30 5.47 6.96
N ARG A 191 2.96 6.21 7.86
CA ARG A 191 4.42 6.30 7.96
C ARG A 191 4.86 5.34 9.05
N LEU A 192 5.17 4.10 8.69
CA LEU A 192 5.55 3.07 9.66
C LEU A 192 6.87 3.42 10.37
N MET A 193 7.71 4.22 9.72
CA MET A 193 8.92 4.80 10.29
C MET A 193 9.30 6.05 9.50
N GLU A 194 9.85 7.05 10.19
CA GLU A 194 10.45 8.25 9.61
C GLU A 194 11.70 8.62 10.41
N ASP A 195 12.87 8.60 9.78
CA ASP A 195 14.16 8.84 10.44
C ASP A 195 15.23 9.30 9.42
N VAL A 196 16.24 10.03 9.90
CA VAL A 196 17.40 10.45 9.12
C VAL A 196 18.50 9.39 9.10
N ASP A 197 18.49 8.45 10.06
CA ASP A 197 19.38 7.30 10.06
C ASP A 197 18.89 6.25 9.04
N ARG A 198 19.56 6.26 7.89
CA ARG A 198 19.22 5.37 6.77
C ARG A 198 19.42 3.90 7.12
N SER A 199 20.44 3.53 7.91
CA SER A 199 20.71 2.12 8.23
C SER A 199 19.59 1.55 9.08
N LYS A 200 19.20 2.28 10.12
CA LYS A 200 18.08 1.91 11.00
C LYS A 200 16.76 1.77 10.22
N VAL A 201 16.52 2.63 9.23
CA VAL A 201 15.32 2.55 8.37
C VAL A 201 15.38 1.32 7.44
N LEU A 202 16.55 0.97 6.90
CA LEU A 202 16.70 -0.24 6.08
C LEU A 202 16.53 -1.53 6.89
N GLU A 203 17.07 -1.58 8.11
CA GLU A 203 16.84 -2.68 9.06
C GLU A 203 15.34 -2.87 9.34
N ASN A 204 14.63 -1.77 9.62
CA ASN A 204 13.19 -1.81 9.85
C ASN A 204 12.40 -2.21 8.59
N LEU A 205 12.83 -1.77 7.41
CA LEU A 205 12.22 -2.18 6.15
C LEU A 205 12.30 -3.69 5.97
N VAL A 206 13.49 -4.28 6.13
CA VAL A 206 13.71 -5.73 6.02
C VAL A 206 12.86 -6.48 7.04
N ASP A 207 12.83 -6.01 8.28
CA ASP A 207 12.04 -6.63 9.33
C ASP A 207 10.53 -6.62 9.02
N ILE A 208 9.98 -5.48 8.59
CA ILE A 208 8.56 -5.37 8.20
C ILE A 208 8.26 -6.28 7.00
N VAL A 209 9.14 -6.34 6.00
CA VAL A 209 8.98 -7.26 4.85
C VAL A 209 8.86 -8.70 5.33
N LEU A 210 9.71 -9.13 6.27
CA LEU A 210 9.70 -10.49 6.79
C LEU A 210 8.47 -10.80 7.66
N HIS A 211 7.93 -9.81 8.38
CA HIS A 211 6.65 -9.98 9.05
C HIS A 211 5.50 -10.13 8.05
N ARG A 212 5.45 -9.24 7.04
CA ARG A 212 4.28 -9.12 6.17
C ARG A 212 4.24 -10.12 5.00
N THR A 213 5.35 -10.74 4.63
CA THR A 213 5.40 -11.71 3.51
C THR A 213 4.62 -13.00 3.79
N ASN A 214 4.46 -13.38 5.06
CA ASN A 214 3.77 -14.63 5.44
C ASN A 214 2.28 -14.44 5.74
N LEU A 215 1.74 -13.25 5.49
CA LEU A 215 0.36 -12.95 5.79
C LEU A 215 -0.59 -13.63 4.81
N HIS A 216 -1.74 -14.07 5.30
CA HIS A 216 -2.73 -14.77 4.50
C HIS A 216 -3.82 -13.82 4.01
N PHE A 217 -4.04 -13.83 2.70
CA PHE A 217 -5.11 -13.08 2.05
C PHE A 217 -6.06 -14.05 1.36
N SER A 218 -7.35 -13.99 1.70
CA SER A 218 -8.36 -14.80 1.04
C SER A 218 -8.80 -14.14 -0.27
N SER A 219 -9.04 -14.95 -1.29
CA SER A 219 -9.74 -14.49 -2.48
C SER A 219 -11.23 -14.34 -2.17
N THR A 220 -11.84 -13.30 -2.71
CA THR A 220 -13.30 -13.12 -2.69
C THR A 220 -13.85 -13.51 -4.05
N LYS A 221 -14.79 -14.46 -4.09
CA LYS A 221 -15.51 -14.82 -5.31
C LYS A 221 -16.43 -13.66 -5.69
N MET A 222 -16.44 -13.27 -6.96
CA MET A 222 -17.28 -12.18 -7.45
C MET A 222 -18.47 -12.74 -8.22
N VAL A 223 -19.65 -12.20 -7.95
CA VAL A 223 -20.87 -12.38 -8.74
C VAL A 223 -21.36 -10.99 -9.10
N ASP A 224 -21.59 -10.73 -10.39
CA ASP A 224 -22.05 -9.42 -10.83
C ASP A 224 -23.47 -9.15 -10.28
N ALA A 225 -23.65 -7.97 -9.70
CA ALA A 225 -24.91 -7.51 -9.12
C ALA A 225 -24.86 -6.00 -8.92
N ASP A 226 -26.04 -5.38 -8.85
CA ASP A 226 -26.14 -3.96 -8.52
C ASP A 226 -25.85 -3.72 -7.03
N PRO A 227 -25.16 -2.61 -6.69
CA PRO A 227 -24.96 -2.23 -5.30
C PRO A 227 -26.27 -2.02 -4.57
N ILE A 228 -26.30 -2.39 -3.29
CA ILE A 228 -27.40 -2.06 -2.38
C ILE A 228 -27.38 -0.55 -2.11
N PRO A 229 -28.45 0.20 -2.45
CA PRO A 229 -28.46 1.64 -2.26
C PRO A 229 -28.31 2.04 -0.79
N TRP A 230 -27.69 3.19 -0.52
CA TRP A 230 -27.50 3.70 0.85
C TRP A 230 -28.82 3.88 1.63
N ASN A 231 -29.87 4.28 0.92
CA ASN A 231 -31.22 4.48 1.47
C ASN A 231 -32.06 3.19 1.50
N SER A 232 -31.46 2.02 1.23
CA SER A 232 -32.14 0.73 1.33
C SER A 232 -32.62 0.47 2.75
N HIS A 233 -33.73 -0.28 2.89
CA HIS A 233 -34.24 -0.75 4.17
C HIS A 233 -33.27 -1.72 4.89
N LEU A 234 -32.36 -2.34 4.13
CA LEU A 234 -31.28 -3.19 4.68
C LEU A 234 -30.19 -2.39 5.39
N VAL A 235 -30.13 -1.08 5.15
CA VAL A 235 -29.24 -0.16 5.85
C VAL A 235 -30.09 0.55 6.91
N SER A 236 -29.82 0.31 8.18
CA SER A 236 -30.64 0.92 9.24
C SER A 236 -30.41 2.43 9.34
N LYS A 237 -31.40 3.15 9.87
CA LYS A 237 -31.24 4.59 10.17
C LYS A 237 -30.12 4.81 11.19
N ASN A 238 -30.04 3.95 12.21
CA ASN A 238 -29.00 3.98 13.24
C ASN A 238 -27.59 3.96 12.60
N PHE A 239 -27.34 3.01 11.71
CA PHE A 239 -26.06 2.91 11.02
C PHE A 239 -25.75 4.11 10.11
N ARG A 240 -26.74 4.55 9.32
CA ARG A 240 -26.57 5.72 8.44
C ARG A 240 -26.14 6.95 9.22
N GLU A 241 -26.81 7.25 10.33
CA GLU A 241 -26.52 8.44 11.13
C GLU A 241 -25.06 8.47 11.62
N VAL A 242 -24.51 7.33 12.05
CA VAL A 242 -23.10 7.25 12.48
C VAL A 242 -22.14 7.45 11.29
N VAL A 243 -22.38 6.78 10.17
CA VAL A 243 -21.50 6.87 8.99
C VAL A 243 -21.57 8.26 8.35
N ASP A 244 -22.77 8.82 8.21
CA ASP A 244 -23.00 10.17 7.67
C ASP A 244 -22.35 11.23 8.57
N HIS A 245 -22.37 11.05 9.90
CA HIS A 245 -21.63 11.89 10.83
C HIS A 245 -20.11 11.82 10.60
N CYS A 246 -19.55 10.62 10.44
CA CYS A 246 -18.13 10.44 10.12
C CYS A 246 -17.74 11.12 8.79
N ILE A 247 -18.58 11.01 7.76
CA ILE A 247 -18.39 11.67 6.46
C ILE A 247 -18.44 13.20 6.62
N ALA A 248 -19.47 13.73 7.28
CA ALA A 248 -19.64 15.17 7.50
C ALA A 248 -18.45 15.79 8.25
N ASN A 249 -17.82 15.02 9.14
CA ASN A 249 -16.65 15.42 9.91
C ASN A 249 -15.31 14.97 9.30
N LYS A 250 -15.29 14.66 7.99
CA LYS A 250 -14.07 14.38 7.20
C LYS A 250 -13.23 13.21 7.73
N ALA A 251 -13.87 12.17 8.28
CA ALA A 251 -13.17 10.95 8.71
C ALA A 251 -12.56 10.17 7.53
N TYR A 252 -13.17 10.29 6.33
CA TYR A 252 -12.77 9.60 5.11
C TYR A 252 -12.10 10.58 4.14
N GLN A 253 -10.83 10.90 4.37
CA GLN A 253 -10.07 11.80 3.48
C GLN A 253 -9.74 11.11 2.14
N ALA A 254 -10.10 11.75 1.03
CA ALA A 254 -9.91 11.21 -0.31
C ALA A 254 -8.48 11.46 -0.84
N LEU A 255 -7.90 10.46 -1.48
CA LEU A 255 -6.69 10.52 -2.29
C LEU A 255 -7.01 9.97 -3.67
N ASN A 256 -6.77 10.74 -4.74
CA ASN A 256 -7.13 10.36 -6.12
C ASN A 256 -8.60 9.93 -6.26
N ASN A 257 -9.51 10.69 -5.62
CA ASN A 257 -10.96 10.44 -5.54
C ASN A 257 -11.32 9.06 -4.94
N LYS A 258 -10.50 8.52 -4.03
CA LYS A 258 -10.74 7.28 -3.31
C LYS A 258 -10.43 7.49 -1.83
N THR A 259 -11.20 6.88 -0.95
CA THR A 259 -11.00 7.01 0.49
C THR A 259 -10.51 5.70 1.09
N ALA A 260 -9.61 5.79 2.07
CA ALA A 260 -9.31 4.67 2.95
C ALA A 260 -10.37 4.54 4.05
N GLY A 261 -10.39 3.41 4.77
CA GLY A 261 -11.46 3.06 5.69
C GLY A 261 -12.55 2.19 5.07
N HIS A 262 -13.44 1.69 5.92
CA HIS A 262 -14.57 0.85 5.52
C HIS A 262 -15.66 0.85 6.59
N PHE A 263 -16.81 0.33 6.22
CA PHE A 263 -17.90 0.07 7.14
C PHE A 263 -18.73 -1.12 6.67
N CYS A 264 -19.36 -1.81 7.62
CA CYS A 264 -20.00 -3.10 7.43
C CYS A 264 -21.25 -3.23 8.29
N ILE A 265 -22.23 -3.98 7.79
CA ILE A 265 -23.52 -4.26 8.45
C ILE A 265 -23.76 -5.77 8.37
N ARG A 266 -23.92 -6.45 9.51
CA ARG A 266 -24.47 -7.81 9.51
C ARG A 266 -25.92 -7.76 9.01
N THR A 267 -26.33 -8.69 8.16
CA THR A 267 -27.74 -8.78 7.71
C THR A 267 -28.34 -10.16 7.93
N GLY A 268 -27.51 -11.16 8.21
CA GLY A 268 -27.93 -12.50 8.59
C GLY A 268 -26.80 -13.24 9.31
N GLU A 269 -27.02 -14.52 9.58
CA GLU A 269 -26.02 -15.36 10.26
C GLU A 269 -24.71 -15.44 9.47
N ASN A 270 -24.79 -15.74 8.17
CA ASN A 270 -23.65 -15.84 7.25
C ASN A 270 -23.71 -14.79 6.13
N GLU A 271 -24.30 -13.63 6.40
CA GLU A 271 -24.51 -12.57 5.42
C GLU A 271 -24.25 -11.19 6.01
N PHE A 272 -23.58 -10.33 5.23
CA PHE A 272 -23.32 -8.95 5.60
C PHE A 272 -23.20 -8.04 4.38
N LEU A 273 -23.36 -6.74 4.59
CA LEU A 273 -23.09 -5.69 3.62
C LEU A 273 -21.77 -5.01 3.94
N SER A 274 -21.02 -4.61 2.91
CA SER A 274 -19.77 -3.88 3.08
C SER A 274 -19.63 -2.72 2.10
N SER A 275 -18.97 -1.66 2.54
CA SER A 275 -18.50 -0.59 1.66
C SER A 275 -17.59 -1.13 0.54
N GLN A 276 -17.59 -0.49 -0.62
CA GLN A 276 -16.85 -0.94 -1.80
C GLN A 276 -15.38 -0.50 -1.81
N ARG A 277 -14.51 -1.31 -2.42
CA ARG A 277 -13.10 -0.98 -2.62
C ARG A 277 -12.94 0.03 -3.74
N LYS A 278 -11.93 0.91 -3.61
CA LYS A 278 -11.52 1.88 -4.65
C LYS A 278 -12.62 2.89 -5.03
N VAL A 279 -13.52 3.22 -4.11
CA VAL A 279 -14.52 4.29 -4.27
C VAL A 279 -14.27 5.41 -3.28
N ASN A 280 -14.98 6.53 -3.45
CA ASN A 280 -15.03 7.63 -2.49
C ASN A 280 -16.20 7.40 -1.52
N HIS A 281 -15.90 7.06 -0.27
CA HIS A 281 -16.93 6.81 0.75
C HIS A 281 -17.73 8.06 1.13
N ASN A 282 -17.29 9.25 0.74
CA ASN A 282 -18.09 10.47 0.91
C ASN A 282 -19.25 10.55 -0.11
N GLU A 283 -19.30 9.65 -1.10
CA GLU A 283 -20.36 9.55 -2.12
C GLU A 283 -21.22 8.27 -1.93
N THR A 284 -21.56 7.91 -0.68
CA THR A 284 -22.32 6.67 -0.38
C THR A 284 -23.64 6.56 -1.14
N SER A 285 -24.33 7.68 -1.37
CA SER A 285 -25.59 7.75 -2.12
C SER A 285 -25.46 7.29 -3.58
N LYS A 286 -24.27 7.47 -4.17
CA LYS A 286 -23.95 7.05 -5.54
C LYS A 286 -23.37 5.64 -5.59
N ASN A 287 -22.53 5.29 -4.62
CA ASN A 287 -21.79 4.04 -4.65
C ASN A 287 -22.62 2.86 -4.14
N GLY A 288 -23.33 3.04 -3.02
CA GLY A 288 -24.00 1.94 -2.32
C GLY A 288 -23.05 0.94 -1.66
N LEU A 289 -23.61 -0.18 -1.20
CA LEU A 289 -22.90 -1.28 -0.54
C LEU A 289 -22.89 -2.53 -1.42
N VAL A 290 -21.97 -3.44 -1.16
CA VAL A 290 -22.00 -4.79 -1.76
C VAL A 290 -22.45 -5.81 -0.73
N ARG A 291 -23.18 -6.83 -1.20
CA ARG A 291 -23.69 -7.92 -0.37
C ARG A 291 -22.68 -9.07 -0.37
N LEU A 292 -22.45 -9.67 0.79
CA LEU A 292 -21.50 -10.77 0.96
C LEU A 292 -22.17 -11.93 1.67
N THR A 293 -21.93 -13.14 1.18
CA THR A 293 -22.32 -14.38 1.84
C THR A 293 -21.09 -15.22 2.13
N VAL A 294 -21.13 -15.93 3.25
CA VAL A 294 -20.07 -16.86 3.66
C VAL A 294 -20.63 -18.28 3.66
N ASN A 295 -19.91 -19.25 3.08
CA ASN A 295 -20.31 -20.65 3.15
C ASN A 295 -19.75 -21.34 4.41
N GLU A 296 -20.11 -22.60 4.61
CA GLU A 296 -19.66 -23.41 5.76
C GLU A 296 -18.13 -23.56 5.83
N GLN A 297 -17.46 -23.48 4.67
CA GLN A 297 -16.00 -23.54 4.56
C GLN A 297 -15.32 -22.18 4.83
N GLY A 298 -16.09 -21.11 5.10
CA GLY A 298 -15.56 -19.77 5.33
C GLY A 298 -15.21 -19.00 4.06
N GLU A 299 -15.56 -19.52 2.88
CA GLU A 299 -15.34 -18.85 1.60
C GLU A 299 -16.36 -17.73 1.39
N ILE A 300 -15.89 -16.58 0.92
CA ILE A 300 -16.71 -15.39 0.78
C ILE A 300 -17.05 -15.14 -0.68
N THR A 301 -18.35 -14.99 -0.95
CA THR A 301 -18.88 -14.53 -2.23
C THR A 301 -19.42 -13.11 -2.10
N CYS A 302 -18.93 -12.21 -2.94
CA CYS A 302 -19.36 -10.82 -3.04
C CYS A 302 -20.27 -10.64 -4.27
N TYR A 303 -21.47 -10.13 -4.04
CA TYR A 303 -22.44 -9.76 -5.06
C TYR A 303 -22.31 -8.26 -5.31
N GLY A 304 -21.67 -7.90 -6.42
CA GLY A 304 -21.39 -6.52 -6.75
C GLY A 304 -20.38 -6.35 -7.89
N ARG A 305 -20.37 -5.18 -8.51
CA ARG A 305 -19.39 -4.79 -9.54
C ARG A 305 -17.99 -4.54 -8.98
N ASN A 306 -17.89 -4.22 -7.68
CA ASN A 306 -16.62 -3.97 -6.99
C ASN A 306 -16.42 -4.94 -5.83
N LYS A 307 -15.15 -5.20 -5.50
CA LYS A 307 -14.75 -5.91 -4.27
C LYS A 307 -15.10 -5.08 -3.02
N PRO A 308 -15.22 -5.69 -1.83
CA PRO A 308 -15.36 -4.99 -0.55
C PRO A 308 -14.08 -4.23 -0.15
N SER A 309 -14.21 -3.13 0.61
CA SER A 309 -13.15 -2.15 0.90
C SER A 309 -12.00 -2.71 1.75
N ALA A 310 -12.30 -3.54 2.76
CA ALA A 310 -11.33 -4.36 3.47
C ALA A 310 -11.41 -5.81 3.01
N GLY A 311 -10.38 -6.61 3.33
CA GLY A 311 -10.46 -8.06 3.16
C GLY A 311 -11.74 -8.55 3.82
N ALA A 312 -12.69 -9.05 3.04
CA ALA A 312 -13.98 -9.48 3.57
C ALA A 312 -13.83 -10.46 4.75
N THR A 313 -12.76 -11.25 4.70
CA THR A 313 -12.34 -12.16 5.76
C THR A 313 -12.11 -11.45 7.09
N SER A 314 -11.46 -10.28 7.11
CA SER A 314 -11.20 -9.56 8.37
C SER A 314 -12.50 -8.99 8.96
N GLN A 315 -13.40 -8.47 8.12
CA GLN A 315 -14.71 -7.99 8.56
C GLN A 315 -15.56 -9.15 9.09
N TRP A 316 -15.57 -10.27 8.38
CA TRP A 316 -16.27 -11.47 8.78
C TRP A 316 -15.73 -12.05 10.09
N GLN A 317 -14.40 -12.10 10.25
CA GLN A 317 -13.77 -12.56 11.49
C GLN A 317 -14.24 -11.73 12.70
N LEU A 318 -14.30 -10.41 12.56
CA LEU A 318 -14.82 -9.53 13.60
C LEU A 318 -16.30 -9.80 13.91
N LEU A 319 -17.16 -9.97 12.89
CA LEU A 319 -18.56 -10.32 13.10
C LEU A 319 -18.71 -11.71 13.74
N LYS A 320 -17.83 -12.65 13.43
CA LYS A 320 -17.85 -13.98 14.05
C LYS A 320 -17.46 -13.92 15.54
N ASP A 321 -16.41 -13.18 15.86
CA ASP A 321 -15.90 -13.08 17.23
C ASP A 321 -16.78 -12.21 18.13
N TYR A 322 -17.53 -11.27 17.53
CA TYR A 322 -18.48 -10.39 18.22
C TYR A 322 -19.90 -10.60 17.67
N PRO A 323 -20.58 -11.70 18.00
CA PRO A 323 -21.91 -12.03 17.47
C PRO A 323 -22.99 -11.01 17.84
N GLU A 324 -22.81 -10.29 18.96
CA GLU A 324 -23.70 -9.19 19.38
C GLU A 324 -23.52 -7.91 18.55
N ALA A 325 -22.39 -7.77 17.85
CA ALA A 325 -22.16 -6.61 17.00
C ALA A 325 -22.93 -6.75 15.68
N GLN A 326 -23.67 -5.69 15.36
CA GLN A 326 -24.40 -5.55 14.11
C GLN A 326 -23.62 -4.72 13.08
N TYR A 327 -22.86 -3.74 13.56
CA TYR A 327 -22.25 -2.72 12.73
C TYR A 327 -20.76 -2.57 13.00
N ILE A 328 -20.01 -2.21 11.97
CA ILE A 328 -18.58 -1.89 12.06
C ILE A 328 -18.33 -0.59 11.29
N VAL A 329 -17.57 0.34 11.89
CA VAL A 329 -16.92 1.45 11.19
C VAL A 329 -15.43 1.45 11.45
N HIS A 330 -14.69 1.76 10.40
CA HIS A 330 -13.25 1.93 10.42
C HIS A 330 -12.88 3.14 9.55
N PHE A 331 -12.10 4.04 10.10
CA PHE A 331 -11.57 5.23 9.43
C PHE A 331 -10.14 5.48 9.90
N HIS A 332 -9.38 6.28 9.16
CA HIS A 332 -7.94 6.46 9.40
C HIS A 332 -7.65 7.72 10.20
N CYS A 333 -8.39 7.97 11.27
CA CYS A 333 -8.21 9.13 12.15
C CYS A 333 -7.42 8.76 13.42
N PRO A 334 -6.58 9.65 13.94
CA PRO A 334 -5.79 9.38 15.14
C PRO A 334 -6.64 9.45 16.42
N LEU A 335 -6.17 8.74 17.44
CA LEU A 335 -6.70 8.85 18.81
C LEU A 335 -6.36 10.24 19.37
N LYS A 336 -7.29 10.83 20.12
CA LYS A 336 -7.05 12.06 20.87
C LYS A 336 -6.05 11.79 21.99
N GLN A 337 -5.11 12.71 22.21
CA GLN A 337 -4.28 12.68 23.41
C GLN A 337 -5.13 12.79 24.69
N SER A 338 -6.27 13.48 24.59
CA SER A 338 -7.28 13.63 25.64
C SER A 338 -8.41 12.60 25.54
N ALA A 339 -8.20 11.46 24.87
CA ALA A 339 -9.22 10.44 24.74
C ALA A 339 -9.72 10.03 26.13
N SER A 340 -11.04 10.07 26.31
CA SER A 340 -11.67 9.83 27.62
C SER A 340 -11.72 8.35 27.96
N ASP A 341 -11.77 7.49 26.94
CA ASP A 341 -11.80 6.04 27.10
C ASP A 341 -10.39 5.45 26.91
N SER A 342 -10.01 4.49 27.76
CA SER A 342 -8.74 3.76 27.65
C SER A 342 -8.80 2.71 26.53
N ILE A 343 -8.91 3.18 25.28
CA ILE A 343 -8.95 2.35 24.08
C ILE A 343 -7.63 1.62 23.92
N ASN A 344 -7.71 0.30 23.76
CA ASN A 344 -6.53 -0.52 23.55
C ASN A 344 -5.89 -0.21 22.20
N ILE A 345 -4.56 -0.17 22.15
CA ILE A 345 -3.80 0.07 20.92
C ILE A 345 -3.07 -1.23 20.55
N GLN A 346 -3.31 -1.72 19.34
CA GLN A 346 -2.61 -2.88 18.78
C GLN A 346 -1.63 -2.44 17.70
N SER A 347 -0.45 -3.06 17.64
CA SER A 347 0.50 -2.79 16.57
C SER A 347 -0.09 -3.20 15.21
N GLN A 348 0.08 -2.34 14.20
CA GLN A 348 -0.20 -2.66 12.80
C GLN A 348 1.10 -2.92 12.01
N ARG A 349 2.26 -2.78 12.64
CA ARG A 349 3.55 -2.87 11.95
C ARG A 349 3.74 -4.22 11.26
N GLU A 350 3.40 -5.29 11.96
CA GLU A 350 3.57 -6.68 11.52
C GLU A 350 2.52 -7.12 10.50
N PHE A 351 1.39 -6.42 10.41
CA PHE A 351 0.20 -6.86 9.70
C PHE A 351 -0.19 -5.89 8.58
N GLU A 352 -0.39 -6.39 7.37
CA GLU A 352 -0.96 -5.64 6.26
C GLU A 352 -2.49 -5.66 6.33
N CYS A 353 -3.13 -4.52 6.09
CA CYS A 353 -4.59 -4.41 6.12
C CYS A 353 -5.25 -5.36 5.12
N GLY A 354 -6.26 -6.08 5.60
CA GLY A 354 -7.01 -7.06 4.82
C GLY A 354 -6.43 -8.48 4.86
N SER A 355 -5.32 -8.72 5.56
CA SER A 355 -4.88 -10.08 5.89
C SER A 355 -5.72 -10.69 7.02
N LEU A 356 -5.72 -12.02 7.13
CA LEU A 356 -6.37 -12.74 8.22
C LEU A 356 -5.78 -12.35 9.58
N GLU A 357 -4.46 -12.26 9.68
CA GLU A 357 -3.73 -11.91 10.90
C GLU A 357 -4.04 -10.50 11.35
N CYS A 358 -4.22 -9.55 10.42
CA CYS A 358 -4.71 -8.21 10.76
C CYS A 358 -6.09 -8.29 11.43
N GLY A 359 -6.99 -9.13 10.92
CA GLY A 359 -8.31 -9.37 11.53
C GLY A 359 -8.21 -9.97 12.93
N ILE A 360 -7.37 -11.00 13.11
CA ILE A 360 -7.11 -11.65 14.41
C ILE A 360 -6.52 -10.65 15.41
N ASN A 361 -5.51 -9.87 15.00
CA ASN A 361 -4.88 -8.85 15.83
C ASN A 361 -5.90 -7.77 16.26
N THR A 362 -6.77 -7.36 15.34
CA THR A 362 -7.87 -6.43 15.64
C THR A 362 -8.80 -7.04 16.68
N SER A 363 -9.27 -8.28 16.45
CA SER A 363 -10.17 -9.00 17.35
C SER A 363 -9.58 -9.13 18.76
N ASN A 364 -8.34 -9.60 18.87
CA ASN A 364 -7.63 -9.75 20.15
C ASN A 364 -7.48 -8.43 20.93
N GLY A 365 -7.51 -7.28 20.23
CA GLY A 365 -7.36 -5.98 20.85
C GLY A 365 -8.65 -5.31 21.27
N ILE A 366 -9.81 -5.79 20.81
CA ILE A 366 -11.08 -5.12 21.07
C ILE A 366 -11.46 -5.20 22.56
N LYS A 367 -11.89 -4.05 23.09
CA LYS A 367 -12.51 -3.94 24.43
C LYS A 367 -13.93 -3.41 24.31
N LYS A 368 -14.77 -3.78 25.29
CA LYS A 368 -16.15 -3.28 25.42
C LYS A 368 -16.17 -1.95 26.17
N PHE A 369 -16.99 -1.01 25.70
CA PHE A 369 -17.21 0.32 26.29
C PHE A 369 -18.70 0.53 26.50
N GLY A 370 -19.13 0.54 27.77
CA GLY A 370 -20.55 0.59 28.11
C GLY A 370 -21.33 -0.61 27.56
N ASP A 371 -22.64 -0.41 27.35
CA ASP A 371 -23.53 -1.45 26.86
C ASP A 371 -23.61 -1.43 25.33
N GLY A 372 -22.81 -2.30 24.69
CA GLY A 372 -22.97 -2.62 23.27
C GLY A 372 -22.09 -1.83 22.31
N ILE A 373 -21.05 -1.12 22.77
CA ILE A 373 -19.97 -0.56 21.94
C ILE A 373 -18.69 -1.32 22.21
N TRP A 374 -17.93 -1.63 21.16
CA TRP A 374 -16.62 -2.26 21.24
C TRP A 374 -15.63 -1.50 20.37
N ALA A 375 -14.38 -1.37 20.81
CA ALA A 375 -13.38 -0.66 20.02
C ALA A 375 -11.95 -1.13 20.28
N VAL A 376 -11.12 -0.95 19.25
CA VAL A 376 -9.66 -1.03 19.30
C VAL A 376 -9.07 0.04 18.39
N MET A 377 -7.91 0.57 18.74
CA MET A 377 -7.09 1.40 17.85
C MET A 377 -5.98 0.55 17.24
N LEU A 378 -5.87 0.54 15.92
CA LEU A 378 -4.71 -0.02 15.24
C LEU A 378 -3.68 1.09 15.08
N ASP A 379 -2.49 0.88 15.65
CA ASP A 379 -1.41 1.86 15.64
C ASP A 379 -1.06 2.26 14.21
N ASN A 380 -0.82 3.55 14.00
CA ASN A 380 -0.57 4.15 12.70
C ASN A 380 -1.66 3.94 11.62
N HIS A 381 -2.82 3.35 11.94
CA HIS A 381 -3.83 2.97 10.95
C HIS A 381 -5.21 3.57 11.23
N GLY A 382 -5.78 3.35 12.42
CA GLY A 382 -7.10 3.89 12.79
C GLY A 382 -7.95 2.94 13.62
N PRO A 383 -9.10 3.40 14.16
CA PRO A 383 -9.94 2.56 15.00
C PRO A 383 -10.80 1.58 14.23
N ASN A 384 -11.08 0.43 14.83
CA ASN A 384 -12.25 -0.38 14.51
C ASN A 384 -13.26 -0.22 15.64
N ILE A 385 -14.47 0.21 15.29
CA ILE A 385 -15.56 0.46 16.24
C ILE A 385 -16.74 -0.41 15.81
N LEU A 386 -17.21 -1.24 16.74
CA LEU A 386 -18.33 -2.13 16.54
C LEU A 386 -19.45 -1.77 17.52
N TRP A 387 -20.70 -1.93 17.11
CA TRP A 387 -21.83 -1.76 18.02
C TRP A 387 -23.04 -2.61 17.65
N ASN A 388 -23.91 -2.83 18.64
CA ASN A 388 -25.17 -3.53 18.44
C ASN A 388 -26.27 -2.57 17.91
N ASP A 389 -27.37 -3.12 17.40
CA ASP A 389 -28.46 -2.30 16.85
C ASP A 389 -29.28 -1.53 17.89
N SER A 390 -29.29 -1.99 19.15
CA SER A 390 -29.98 -1.30 20.25
C SER A 390 -29.26 -0.05 20.75
N VAL A 391 -27.95 0.10 20.52
CA VAL A 391 -27.20 1.30 20.90
C VAL A 391 -27.64 2.45 20.00
N ARG A 392 -28.06 3.56 20.59
CA ARG A 392 -28.49 4.73 19.80
C ARG A 392 -27.30 5.31 19.05
N SER A 393 -27.51 5.73 17.81
CA SER A 393 -26.51 6.40 16.97
C SER A 393 -25.82 7.57 17.69
N ALA A 394 -26.57 8.36 18.47
CA ALA A 394 -26.05 9.47 19.26
C ALA A 394 -25.01 9.05 20.32
N ASP A 395 -25.17 7.87 20.94
CA ASP A 395 -24.24 7.36 21.94
C ASP A 395 -22.93 6.88 21.27
N VAL A 396 -23.03 6.28 20.08
CA VAL A 396 -21.88 5.88 19.26
C VAL A 396 -21.13 7.11 18.72
N ILE A 397 -21.84 8.11 18.23
CA ILE A 397 -21.27 9.39 17.78
C ILE A 397 -20.53 10.06 18.95
N SER A 398 -21.16 10.13 20.13
CA SER A 398 -20.52 10.67 21.33
C SER A 398 -19.26 9.90 21.73
N PHE A 399 -19.23 8.58 21.50
CA PHE A 399 -18.03 7.75 21.69
C PHE A 399 -16.94 8.09 20.68
N ILE A 400 -17.30 8.28 19.42
CA ILE A 400 -16.34 8.66 18.37
C ILE A 400 -15.74 10.03 18.67
N GLU A 401 -16.58 11.03 18.92
CA GLU A 401 -16.17 12.42 19.09
C GLU A 401 -15.26 12.62 20.30
N ARG A 402 -15.49 11.93 21.43
CA ARG A 402 -14.64 12.09 22.61
C ARG A 402 -13.28 11.40 22.50
N ASN A 403 -13.12 10.44 21.58
CA ASN A 403 -11.91 9.63 21.48
C ASN A 403 -11.06 9.88 20.23
N PHE A 404 -11.65 10.26 19.10
CA PHE A 404 -10.92 10.35 17.82
C PHE A 404 -10.93 11.75 17.22
N LYS A 405 -9.84 12.12 16.58
CA LYS A 405 -9.71 13.41 15.87
C LYS A 405 -10.22 13.29 14.44
N LEU A 406 -11.54 13.40 14.26
CA LEU A 406 -12.12 13.43 12.93
C LEU A 406 -11.56 14.63 12.13
N GLY A 407 -11.34 14.42 10.83
CA GLY A 407 -10.72 15.41 9.96
C GLY A 407 -9.19 15.44 9.99
N GLU A 408 -8.54 14.74 10.92
CA GLU A 408 -7.11 14.42 10.86
C GLU A 408 -6.89 12.99 10.35
N LYS A 409 -5.68 12.72 9.85
CA LYS A 409 -5.30 11.40 9.33
C LYS A 409 -4.02 10.89 9.95
N VAL A 410 -3.99 9.60 10.30
CA VAL A 410 -2.89 9.01 11.07
C VAL A 410 -1.52 9.13 10.37
N GLY A 411 -1.44 8.95 9.05
CA GLY A 411 -0.19 9.11 8.28
C GLY A 411 0.14 10.54 7.82
N GLY A 412 -0.62 11.54 8.27
CA GLY A 412 -0.60 12.91 7.77
C GLY A 412 -1.73 13.16 6.77
N ASN A 413 -2.16 14.43 6.67
CA ASN A 413 -3.26 14.80 5.80
C ASN A 413 -2.89 14.57 4.32
N VAL A 414 -3.82 13.99 3.57
CA VAL A 414 -3.70 13.86 2.11
C VAL A 414 -4.45 15.02 1.47
N SER A 415 -3.81 15.75 0.56
CA SER A 415 -4.40 16.87 -0.18
C SER A 415 -4.86 16.45 -1.56
#